data_AF-A0A432EKP3-F1
#
_entry.id   AF-A0A432EKP3-F1
#
_cell.length_a   1.000
_cell.length_b   1.000
_cell.length_c   1.000
_cell.angle_alpha   90.00
_cell.angle_beta   90.00
_cell.angle_gamma   90.00
#
_symmetry.space_group_name_H-M   'P 1'
#
loop_
_entity.id
_entity.type
_entity.pdbx_description
1 polymer ?
#
loop_
_entity_poly.entity_id
_entity_poly.type
_entity_poly.pdbx_seq_one_letter_code
_entity_poly.pdbx_strand_id
1 'polypeptide(L)' 'HKSCARGLGLRRMHHTVEVIDTPQNRGMINKISYMLKVEEV' A
#
# COMPACT_ATOMS: atom_id res chain seq x y z
N HIS A 1 7.84 7.46 -3.22
CA HIS A 1 6.42 7.13 -3.05
C HIS A 1 5.82 6.36 -4.25
N LYS A 2 6.03 6.77 -5.52
CA LYS A 2 5.37 6.12 -6.70
C LYS A 2 5.72 4.64 -6.88
N SER A 3 6.98 4.26 -6.65
CA SER A 3 7.43 2.86 -6.73
C SER A 3 6.79 1.99 -5.66
N CYS A 4 6.66 2.48 -4.42
CA CYS A 4 5.98 1.78 -3.33
C CYS A 4 4.49 1.57 -3.64
N ALA A 5 3.80 2.59 -4.14
CA ALA A 5 2.39 2.47 -4.54
C ALA A 5 2.20 1.41 -5.63
N ARG A 6 3.05 1.42 -6.68
CA ARG A 6 3.01 0.38 -7.73
C ARG A 6 3.38 -1.01 -7.20
N GLY A 7 4.35 -1.10 -6.29
CA GLY A 7 4.77 -2.37 -5.66
C GLY A 7 3.69 -3.01 -4.79
N LEU A 8 2.83 -2.19 -4.17
CA LEU A 8 1.63 -2.65 -3.47
C LEU A 8 0.47 -3.01 -4.42
N GLY A 9 0.58 -2.77 -5.73
CA GLY A 9 -0.48 -3.03 -6.72
C GLY A 9 -1.43 -1.87 -6.99
N LEU A 10 -1.14 -0.66 -6.49
CA LEU A 10 -1.96 0.53 -6.70
C LEU A 10 -1.62 1.22 -8.03
N ARG A 11 -2.59 1.25 -8.96
CA ARG A 11 -2.41 1.79 -10.32
C ARG A 11 -3.11 3.13 -10.58
N ARG A 12 -4.18 3.43 -9.86
CA ARG A 12 -5.02 4.64 -10.04
C ARG A 12 -5.57 5.13 -8.69
N MET A 13 -6.08 6.36 -8.64
CA MET A 13 -6.70 6.90 -7.43
C MET A 13 -7.95 6.11 -7.05
N HIS A 14 -8.24 5.99 -5.74
CA HIS A 14 -9.33 5.21 -5.16
C HIS A 14 -9.32 3.71 -5.51
N HIS A 15 -8.18 3.17 -5.91
CA HIS A 15 -8.01 1.74 -6.12
C HIS A 15 -7.71 1.05 -4.79
N THR A 16 -8.44 -0.03 -4.49
CA THR A 16 -8.20 -0.88 -3.31
C THR A 16 -7.61 -2.19 -3.76
N VAL A 17 -6.65 -2.70 -3.00
CA VAL A 17 -5.99 -4.00 -3.24
C VAL A 17 -5.78 -4.67 -1.89
N GLU A 18 -6.07 -5.96 -1.82
CA GLU A 18 -5.75 -6.79 -0.65
C GLU A 18 -4.32 -7.30 -0.79
N VAL A 19 -3.56 -7.17 0.30
CA VAL A 19 -2.15 -7.53 0.34
C VAL A 19 -1.88 -8.30 1.61
N ILE A 20 -1.10 -9.37 1.51
CA ILE A 20 -0.69 -10.19 2.67
C ILE A 20 0.10 -9.31 3.65
N ASP A 21 -0.24 -9.40 4.93
CA ASP A 21 0.49 -8.72 6.00
C ASP A 21 1.87 -9.37 6.23
N THR A 22 2.84 -8.92 5.43
CA THR A 22 4.26 -9.26 5.59
C THR A 22 5.01 -8.04 6.12
N PRO A 23 6.11 -8.23 6.89
CA PRO A 23 6.94 -7.12 7.36
C PRO A 23 7.41 -6.18 6.23
N GLN A 24 7.66 -6.74 5.05
CA GLN A 24 8.06 -6.00 3.85
C GLN A 24 6.91 -5.10 3.34
N ASN A 25 5.69 -5.65 3.25
CA ASN A 25 4.51 -4.89 2.82
C ASN A 25 4.17 -3.80 3.82
N ARG A 26 4.24 -4.10 5.12
CA ARG A 26 4.06 -3.12 6.19
C ARG A 26 5.09 -1.99 6.11
N GLY A 27 6.36 -2.32 5.83
CA GLY A 27 7.41 -1.33 5.59
C GLY A 27 7.11 -0.41 4.39
N MET A 28 6.61 -0.97 3.29
CA MET A 28 6.18 -0.19 2.13
C MET A 28 4.98 0.71 2.43
N ILE A 29 3.97 0.20 3.13
CA ILE A 29 2.78 0.95 3.56
C ILE A 29 3.20 2.11 4.46
N ASN A 30 4.02 1.86 5.49
CA ASN A 30 4.49 2.88 6.43
C ASN A 30 5.25 4.01 5.71
N LYS A 31 6.01 3.69 4.65
CA LYS A 31 6.76 4.68 3.87
C LYS A 31 5.86 5.65 3.09
N ILE A 32 4.65 5.24 2.73
CA ILE A 32 3.67 6.07 2.00
C ILE A 32 2.33 6.19 2.73
N SER A 33 2.35 6.07 4.07
CA SER A 33 1.16 6.07 4.91
C SER A 33 0.33 7.35 4.75
N TYR A 34 0.98 8.47 4.48
CA TYR A 34 0.34 9.76 4.22
C TYR A 34 -0.49 9.81 2.90
N MET A 35 -0.40 8.79 2.05
CA MET A 35 -1.11 8.71 0.77
C MET A 35 -2.20 7.64 0.74
N LEU A 36 -2.25 6.78 1.76
CA LEU A 36 -3.07 5.57 1.76
C LEU A 36 -4.01 5.55 2.95
N LYS A 37 -5.15 4.88 2.75
CA LYS A 37 -6.01 4.41 3.83
C LYS A 37 -5.84 2.90 3.92
N VAL A 38 -5.58 2.38 5.11
CA VAL A 38 -5.39 0.95 5.38
C VAL A 38 -6.55 0.48 6.24
N GLU A 39 -7.13 -0.66 5.88
CA GLU A 39 -8.20 -1.33 6.60
C GLU A 39 -7.79 -2.79 6.80
N GLU A 40 -8.00 -3.32 8.00
CA GLU A 40 -7.73 -4.73 8.32
C GLU A 40 -9.00 -5.54 8.01
N VAL A 41 -8.86 -6.59 7.18
CA VAL A 41 -9.93 -7.49 6.73
C VAL A 41 -9.55 -8.93 7.04
#